data_AF-A0A7C5MVQ3-F1
#
_entry.id   AF-A0A7C5MVQ3-F1
#
_cell.length_a   1.000
_cell.length_b   1.000
_cell.length_c   1.000
_cell.angle_alpha   90.00
_cell.angle_beta   90.00
_cell.angle_gamma   90.00
#
_symmetry.space_group_name_H-M   'P 1'
#
loop_
_entity.id
_entity.type
_entity.pdbx_description
1 polymer ?
#
loop_
_entity_poly.entity_id
_entity_poly.type
_entity_poly.pdbx_seq_one_letter_code
_entity_poly.pdbx_strand_id
1 'polypeptide(L)' 'MFSNAKASVFVIWEIQKVRLHKHNHHRETVYILSGKGEMRLGKQHFTIRKGNVI' A
#
# COMPACT_ATOMS: atom_id res chain seq x y z
N MET A 1 -13.89 -1.54 -1.73
CA MET A 1 -13.12 -0.52 -2.47
C MET A 1 -13.92 0.77 -2.46
N PHE A 2 -13.36 1.86 -1.95
CA PHE A 2 -13.98 3.18 -2.07
C PHE A 2 -13.43 3.82 -3.35
N SER A 3 -14.31 4.20 -4.28
CA SER A 3 -13.94 4.75 -5.59
C SER A 3 -14.84 5.94 -5.90
N ASN A 4 -14.25 7.06 -6.31
CA ASN A 4 -14.94 8.23 -6.84
C ASN A 4 -14.14 8.78 -8.02
N ALA A 5 -14.62 9.84 -8.67
CA ALA A 5 -13.96 10.44 -9.83
C ALA A 5 -12.52 10.95 -9.57
N LYS A 6 -12.11 11.09 -8.30
CA LYS A 6 -10.77 11.52 -7.89
C LYS A 6 -9.90 10.34 -7.41
N ALA A 7 -10.39 9.10 -7.48
CA ALA A 7 -9.61 7.92 -7.12
C ALA A 7 -8.64 7.56 -8.25
N SER A 8 -7.40 7.19 -7.88
CA SER A 8 -6.39 6.68 -8.81
C SER A 8 -6.03 5.25 -8.40
N VAL A 9 -5.77 4.39 -9.39
CA VAL A 9 -5.35 3.00 -9.17
C VAL A 9 -4.05 2.78 -9.91
N PHE A 10 -3.08 2.19 -9.21
CA PHE A 10 -1.77 1.87 -9.76
C PHE A 10 -1.47 0.39 -9.51
N VAL A 11 -0.77 -0.21 -10.45
CA VAL A 11 -0.22 -1.56 -10.33
C VAL A 11 1.30 -1.43 -10.32
N ILE A 12 1.93 -2.01 -9.31
CA ILE A 12 3.35 -1.84 -9.02
C ILE A 12 4.04 -3.19 -9.10
N TRP A 13 5.15 -3.28 -9.83
CA TRP A 13 5.97 -4.49 -9.98
C TRP A 13 7.43 -4.18 -9.64
N GLU A 14 8.15 -5.16 -9.06
CA GLU A 14 9.60 -5.11 -8.81
C GLU A 14 10.11 -3.87 -8.03
N ILE A 15 9.30 -3.31 -7.13
CA ILE A 15 9.75 -2.23 -6.25
C ILE A 15 10.58 -2.80 -5.09
N GLN A 16 11.85 -2.37 -5.00
CA GLN A 16 12.72 -2.67 -3.86
C GLN A 16 12.31 -1.91 -2.59
N LYS A 17 11.89 -0.65 -2.72
CA LYS A 17 11.38 0.17 -1.60
C LYS A 17 10.57 1.38 -2.07
N VAL A 18 9.57 1.75 -1.28
CA VAL A 18 8.89 3.05 -1.39
C VAL A 18 9.44 3.96 -0.28
N ARG A 19 9.71 5.24 -0.59
CA ARG A 19 10.18 6.20 0.41
C ARG A 19 9.08 6.46 1.44
N LEU A 20 9.45 6.67 2.70
CA LEU A 20 8.49 7.02 3.75
C LEU A 20 7.79 8.35 3.41
N HIS A 21 6.47 8.33 3.35
CA HIS A 21 5.65 9.52 3.12
C HIS A 21 4.31 9.39 3.87
N LYS A 22 3.50 10.44 3.84
CA LYS A 22 2.20 10.50 4.52
C LYS A 22 1.13 11.08 3.60
N HIS A 23 -0.10 10.61 3.77
CA HIS A 23 -1.28 11.16 3.11
C HIS A 23 -2.11 11.94 4.13
N ASN A 24 -2.08 13.27 4.09
CA ASN A 24 -2.81 14.11 5.06
C ASN A 24 -4.32 14.18 4.78
N HIS A 25 -4.71 14.13 3.49
CA HIS A 25 -6.08 14.36 3.05
C HIS A 25 -6.66 13.20 2.23
N HIS A 26 -5.83 12.23 1.86
CA HIS A 26 -6.20 11.09 1.03
C HIS A 26 -5.99 9.79 1.80
N ARG A 27 -6.75 8.77 1.42
CA ARG A 27 -6.56 7.40 1.90
C ARG A 27 -5.90 6.59 0.80
N GLU A 28 -4.87 5.83 1.16
CA GLU A 28 -4.31 4.78 0.32
C GLU A 28 -4.86 3.43 0.80
N THR A 29 -5.06 2.50 -0.12
CA THR A 29 -5.41 1.11 0.19
C THR A 29 -4.58 0.21 -0.69
N VAL A 30 -3.83 -0.70 -0.08
CA VAL A 30 -2.83 -1.52 -0.77
C VAL A 30 -3.29 -2.98 -0.76
N TYR A 31 -3.31 -3.58 -1.96
CA TYR A 31 -3.62 -5.00 -2.16
C TYR A 31 -2.38 -5.72 -2.64
N ILE A 32 -1.95 -6.74 -1.90
CA ILE A 32 -0.74 -7.50 -2.28
C ILE A 32 -1.13 -8.63 -3.23
N LEU A 33 -0.81 -8.45 -4.51
CA LEU A 33 -1.14 -9.42 -5.56
C LEU A 33 -0.19 -10.63 -5.57
N SER A 34 1.09 -10.41 -5.22
CA SER A 34 2.13 -11.44 -5.15
C SER A 34 3.30 -11.00 -4.27
N GLY A 35 4.16 -11.94 -3.88
CA GLY A 35 5.37 -11.66 -3.09
C GLY A 35 5.11 -11.44 -1.60
N LYS A 36 6.14 -10.91 -0.92
CA LYS A 36 6.15 -10.54 0.49
C LYS A 36 6.97 -9.27 0.70
N GLY A 37 6.65 -8.50 1.72
CA GLY A 37 7.40 -7.29 2.07
C GLY A 37 7.18 -6.88 3.52
N GLU A 38 7.90 -5.85 3.94
CA GLU A 38 7.69 -5.20 5.23
C GLU A 38 7.03 -3.84 5.01
N MET A 39 5.93 -3.60 5.70
CA MET A 39 5.24 -2.32 5.71
C MET A 39 5.37 -1.67 7.08
N ARG A 40 5.65 -0.37 7.11
CA ARG A 40 5.62 0.43 8.34
C ARG A 40 4.47 1.43 8.29
N LEU A 41 3.54 1.34 9.25
CA LEU A 41 2.47 2.31 9.45
C LEU A 41 2.64 2.97 10.83
N GLY A 42 3.07 4.23 10.84
CA GLY A 42 3.46 4.90 12.08
C GLY A 42 4.58 4.16 12.80
N LYS A 43 4.31 3.67 14.02
CA LYS A 43 5.24 2.86 14.83
C LYS A 43 5.08 1.34 14.63
N GLN A 44 4.08 0.92 13.86
CA GLN A 44 3.78 -0.49 13.66
C GLN A 44 4.50 -1.03 12.43
N HIS A 45 4.97 -2.27 12.53
CA HIS A 45 5.63 -3.02 11.47
C HIS A 45 4.83 -4.27 11.13
N PHE A 46 4.63 -4.51 9.85
CA PHE A 46 3.83 -5.63 9.34
C PHE A 46 4.61 -6.39 8.28
N THR A 47 4.59 -7.72 8.39
CA THR A 47 4.95 -8.58 7.26
C THR A 47 3.71 -8.75 6.39
N ILE A 48 3.75 -8.17 5.19
CA ILE A 48 2.67 -8.25 4.21
C ILE A 48 3.00 -9.30 3.16
N ARG A 49 1.98 -10.00 2.68
CA ARG A 49 2.10 -11.06 1.67
C ARG A 49 0.85 -11.13 0.81
N LYS A 50 0.93 -11.90 -0.28
CA LYS A 50 -0.20 -12.16 -1.19
C LYS A 50 -1.52 -12.34 -0.44
N GLY A 51 -2.54 -11.60 -0.86
CA GLY A 51 -3.89 -11.62 -0.30
C GLY A 51 -4.11 -10.68 0.89
N ASN A 52 -3.06 -10.06 1.45
CA ASN A 52 -3.26 -9.01 2.45
C ASN A 52 -3.82 -7.73 1.82
N VAL A 53 -4.68 -7.07 2.59
CA VAL A 53 -5.28 -5.76 2.28
C VAL A 53 -5.08 -4.87 3.49
N ILE A 54 -4.50 -3.69 3.27
CA ILE A 54 -4.22 -2.68 4.30
C ILE A 54 -4.77 -1.33 3.83
#